data_AF-A0A4Q3C626-F1
#
_entry.id   AF-A0A4Q3C626-F1
#
_cell.length_a   1.000
_cell.length_b   1.000
_cell.length_c   1.000
_cell.angle_alpha   90.00
_cell.angle_beta   90.00
_cell.angle_gamma   90.00
#
_symmetry.space_group_name_H-M   'P 1'
#
loop_
_entity.id
_entity.type
_entity.pdbx_description
1 polymer ?
#
loop_
_entity_poly.entity_id
_entity_poly.type
_entity_poly.pdbx_seq_one_letter_code
_entity_poly.pdbx_strand_id
1 'polypeptide(L)' 'MASKTFFCVDAHTCGNPVRLVAGGGPTLQGDNMSQKRQHFLKEYDW' A
#
# COMPACT_ATOMS: atom_id res chain seq x y z
N MET A 1 -19.72 1.98 11.14
CA MET A 1 -18.35 1.52 10.82
C MET A 1 -17.55 2.73 10.36
N ALA A 2 -16.38 3.00 10.93
CA ALA A 2 -15.52 4.07 10.43
C ALA A 2 -15.05 3.70 9.01
N SER A 3 -15.29 4.57 8.02
CA SER A 3 -14.80 4.36 6.65
C SER A 3 -13.28 4.51 6.66
N LYS A 4 -12.56 3.48 6.19
CA LYS A 4 -11.12 3.59 5.87
C LYS A 4 -11.01 4.11 4.45
N THR A 5 -10.29 5.21 4.25
CA THR A 5 -10.06 5.83 2.94
C THR A 5 -8.59 5.76 2.56
N PHE A 6 -8.34 5.44 1.29
CA PHE A 6 -7.00 5.51 0.71
C PHE A 6 -6.94 6.67 -0.27
N PHE A 7 -5.84 7.42 -0.23
CA PHE A 7 -5.53 8.40 -1.25
C PHE A 7 -4.74 7.70 -2.35
N CYS A 8 -5.39 7.49 -3.51
CA CYS A 8 -4.84 6.74 -4.63
C CYS A 8 -4.60 7.65 -5.84
N VAL A 9 -3.48 7.43 -6.53
CA VAL A 9 -3.21 7.97 -7.87
C VAL A 9 -3.17 6.80 -8.85
N ASP A 10 -4.06 6.83 -9.83
CA ASP A 10 -4.15 5.79 -10.86
C ASP A 10 -3.38 6.21 -12.11
N ALA A 11 -2.68 5.26 -12.72
CA ALA A 11 -1.83 5.46 -13.87
C ALA A 11 -1.76 4.16 -14.72
N HIS A 12 -1.02 4.21 -15.82
CA HIS A 12 -0.65 3.02 -16.57
C HIS A 12 0.75 3.16 -17.19
N THR A 13 1.41 2.01 -17.39
CA THR A 13 2.65 1.92 -18.17
C THR A 13 2.45 0.93 -19.29
N CYS A 14 2.48 1.42 -20.54
CA CYS A 14 2.24 0.59 -21.74
C CYS A 14 0.91 -0.19 -21.71
N GLY A 15 -0.12 0.40 -21.08
CA GLY A 15 -1.46 -0.18 -20.94
C GLY A 15 -1.65 -1.06 -19.71
N ASN A 16 -0.60 -1.35 -18.95
CA ASN A 16 -0.70 -2.05 -17.67
C ASN A 16 -1.14 -1.06 -16.58
N PRO A 17 -2.28 -1.28 -15.91
CA PRO A 17 -2.77 -0.36 -14.88
C PRO A 17 -1.87 -0.41 -13.65
N VAL A 18 -1.61 0.76 -13.07
CA VAL A 18 -0.85 0.94 -11.84
C VAL A 18 -1.67 1.82 -10.91
N ARG A 19 -1.80 1.42 -9.64
CA ARG A 19 -2.40 2.24 -8.59
C ARG A 19 -1.36 2.52 -7.52
N LEU A 20 -1.03 3.80 -7.32
CA LEU A 20 -0.17 4.25 -6.24
C LEU A 20 -1.04 4.65 -5.05
N VAL A 21 -0.90 3.93 -3.93
CA VAL A 21 -1.48 4.35 -2.64
C VAL A 21 -0.52 5.36 -2.00
N ALA A 22 -0.88 6.64 -2.02
CA ALA A 22 -0.08 7.75 -1.49
C ALA A 22 -0.43 8.10 -0.03
N GLY A 23 -1.54 7.57 0.51
CA GLY A 23 -1.95 7.79 1.90
C GLY A 23 -3.10 6.87 2.35
N GLY A 24 -3.31 6.80 3.66
CA GLY A 24 -4.34 5.95 4.29
C GLY A 24 -3.89 4.53 4.64
N GLY A 25 -2.65 4.15 4.29
CA GLY A 25 -2.03 2.88 4.67
C GLY A 25 -1.57 2.83 6.13
N PRO A 26 -1.38 1.62 6.69
CA PRO A 26 -0.82 1.45 8.03
C PRO A 26 0.67 1.80 8.06
N THR A 27 1.16 2.20 9.23
CA THR A 27 2.61 2.40 9.45
C THR A 27 3.32 1.05 9.44
N LEU A 28 4.30 0.88 8.54
CA LEU A 28 5.08 -0.34 8.41
C LEU A 28 6.40 -0.26 9.18
N GLN A 29 6.73 -1.34 9.89
CA GLN A 29 7.99 -1.50 10.62
C GLN A 29 9.02 -2.26 9.79
N GLY A 30 10.30 -1.94 9.98
CA GLY A 30 11.43 -2.53 9.27
C GLY A 30 12.42 -1.47 8.77
N ASP A 31 13.70 -1.82 8.75
CA ASP A 31 14.81 -0.94 8.37
C ASP A 31 14.95 -0.79 6.85
N ASN A 32 14.34 -1.70 6.09
CA ASN A 32 14.35 -1.69 4.63
C ASN A 32 12.98 -2.06 4.03
N MET A 33 12.85 -1.88 2.72
CA MET A 33 11.59 -2.12 2.03
C MET A 33 11.14 -3.59 2.03
N SER A 34 12.08 -4.54 2.03
CA SER A 34 11.74 -5.97 2.10
C SER A 34 11.12 -6.32 3.45
N GLN A 35 11.66 -5.80 4.55
CA GLN A 35 11.10 -6.01 5.89
C GLN A 35 9.74 -5.33 6.04
N LYS A 36 9.59 -4.08 5.56
CA LYS A 36 8.29 -3.39 5.54
C LYS A 36 7.24 -4.15 4.74
N ARG A 37 7.63 -4.73 3.59
CA ARG A 37 6.76 -5.59 2.78
C ARG A 37 6.36 -6.85 3.54
N GLN A 38 7.29 -7.52 4.22
CA GLN A 38 6.97 -8.72 5.02
C GLN A 38 6.00 -8.40 6.16
N HIS A 39 6.19 -7.26 6.85
CA HIS A 39 5.26 -6.80 7.87
C HIS A 39 3.86 -6.51 7.29
N PHE A 40 3.80 -5.85 6.12
CA PHE A 40 2.53 -5.62 5.43
C PHE A 40 1.78 -6.92 5.14
N LEU A 41 2.47 -7.89 4.54
CA LEU A 41 1.88 -9.18 4.17
C LEU A 41 1.39 -9.98 5.37
N LYS A 42 2.09 -9.89 6.51
CA LYS A 42 1.74 -10.65 7.71
C LYS A 42 0.51 -10.08 8.44
N GLU A 43 0.40 -8.76 8.52
CA GLU A 43 -0.56 -8.10 9.41
C GLU A 43 -1.71 -7.38 8.68
N TYR A 44 -1.55 -7.08 7.39
CA TYR A 44 -2.45 -6.16 6.65
C TYR A 44 -2.88 -6.64 5.25
N ASP A 45 -2.60 -7.89 4.87
CA ASP A 45 -3.04 -8.49 3.59
C ASP A 45 -4.47 -9.05 3.70
N TRP A 46 -5.42 -8.14 3.91
CA TRP A 46 -6.86 -8.42 4.02
C TRP A 46 -7.64 -8.00 2.78
#